data_AF-A0A354X5S2-F1
#
_entry.id   AF-A0A354X5S2-F1
#
_cell.length_a   1.000
_cell.length_b   1.000
_cell.length_c   1.000
_cell.angle_alpha   90.00
_cell.angle_beta   90.00
_cell.angle_gamma   90.00
#
_symmetry.space_group_name_H-M   'P 1'
#
loop_
_entity.id
_entity.type
_entity.pdbx_description
1 polymer ?
#
loop_
_entity_poly.entity_id
_entity_poly.type
_entity_poly.pdbx_seq_one_letter_code
_entity_poly.pdbx_strand_id
1 'polypeptide(L)'
;QNIVNAANSLIKKNTEQIAKDVFSENEEGEKIEVIQAFSDFEEGLIVANKIARMRLEQHPSYGDFAILYRTNAQSRIFEEALRKKNIPYRIYGGLSFYQRKEIKDIISYFRLIVNRSDEDAFRRIVNYPARGIGDVTVGKISSSAQLHGVSLWKVLSEPLAYNLEVNSGTAKKLTGFYELMSRFMEQNEQLNAYELAQLVVKESGIAKEAYDDMTPEGMSRA
;
A
#
# COMPACT_ATOMS: atom_id res chain seq x y z
N GLN A 1 -10.55 -37.02 9.66
CA GLN A 1 -9.62 -37.38 10.77
C GLN A 1 -8.13 -37.14 10.51
N ASN A 2 -7.53 -37.56 9.38
CA ASN A 2 -6.07 -37.50 9.14
C ASN A 2 -5.40 -36.14 9.42
N ILE A 3 -5.98 -35.03 8.95
CA ILE A 3 -5.43 -33.66 9.16
C ILE A 3 -5.36 -33.30 10.65
N VAL A 4 -6.42 -33.61 11.41
CA VAL A 4 -6.51 -33.31 12.85
C VAL A 4 -5.50 -34.14 13.64
N ASN A 5 -5.35 -35.41 13.30
CA ASN A 5 -4.38 -36.30 13.95
C ASN A 5 -2.94 -35.82 13.71
N ALA A 6 -2.61 -35.36 12.50
CA ALA A 6 -1.30 -34.79 12.20
C ALA A 6 -1.05 -33.46 12.94
N ALA A 7 -2.06 -32.59 13.06
CA ALA A 7 -1.95 -31.36 13.84
C ALA A 7 -1.72 -31.65 15.34
N ASN A 8 -2.46 -32.62 15.91
CA ASN A 8 -2.29 -33.05 17.30
C ASN A 8 -0.88 -33.63 17.55
N SER A 9 -0.32 -34.41 16.61
CA SER A 9 1.03 -34.98 16.79
C SER A 9 2.13 -33.91 16.72
N LEU A 10 1.92 -32.85 15.92
CA LEU A 10 2.85 -31.72 15.84
C LEU A 10 2.80 -30.86 17.10
N ILE A 11 1.60 -30.49 17.57
CA ILE A 11 1.45 -29.58 18.72
C ILE A 11 1.92 -30.22 20.03
N LYS A 12 1.79 -31.54 20.19
CA LYS A 12 2.28 -32.31 21.37
C LYS A 12 3.78 -32.14 21.65
N LYS A 13 4.56 -31.64 20.68
CA LYS A 13 5.99 -31.35 20.85
C LYS A 13 6.26 -30.00 21.54
N ASN A 14 5.25 -29.13 21.70
CA ASN A 14 5.39 -27.83 22.33
C ASN A 14 5.38 -27.97 23.86
N THR A 15 6.41 -27.45 24.53
CA THR A 15 6.64 -27.61 25.97
C THR A 15 5.69 -26.79 26.84
N GLU A 16 5.21 -25.65 26.35
CA GLU A 16 4.35 -24.72 27.11
C GLU A 16 2.88 -24.79 26.68
N GLN A 17 2.47 -25.87 26.01
CA GLN A 17 1.10 -26.02 25.54
C GLN A 17 0.16 -26.42 26.68
N ILE A 18 -1.02 -25.81 26.73
CA ILE A 18 -2.16 -26.36 27.49
C ILE A 18 -2.58 -27.67 26.81
N ALA A 19 -2.53 -28.77 27.57
CA ALA A 19 -2.90 -30.09 27.10
C ALA A 19 -4.39 -30.11 26.70
N LYS A 20 -4.64 -30.34 25.41
CA LYS A 20 -5.96 -30.57 24.84
C LYS A 20 -5.81 -31.48 23.62
N ASP A 21 -6.71 -32.42 23.47
CA ASP A 21 -6.83 -33.22 22.25
C ASP A 21 -8.04 -32.73 21.47
N VAL A 22 -7.80 -32.30 20.23
CA VAL A 22 -8.86 -31.92 19.30
C VAL A 22 -9.27 -33.16 18.52
N PHE A 23 -10.56 -33.46 18.41
CA PHE A 23 -11.06 -34.58 17.61
C PHE A 23 -11.97 -34.09 16.48
N SER A 24 -12.23 -34.95 15.51
CA SER A 24 -13.15 -34.71 14.40
C SER A 24 -14.01 -35.95 14.20
N GLU A 25 -15.33 -35.76 14.12
CA GLU A 25 -16.31 -36.81 13.85
C GLU A 25 -16.39 -37.19 12.36
N ASN A 26 -15.69 -36.46 11.49
CA ASN A 26 -15.65 -36.73 10.05
C ASN A 26 -14.85 -38.00 9.74
N GLU A 27 -15.10 -38.63 8.61
CA GLU A 27 -14.40 -39.85 8.17
C GLU A 27 -12.87 -39.66 8.01
N GLU A 28 -12.17 -40.79 7.89
CA GLU A 28 -10.77 -40.80 7.47
C GLU A 28 -10.66 -40.38 6.01
N GLY A 29 -10.13 -39.17 5.77
CA GLY A 29 -9.90 -38.65 4.43
C GLY A 29 -8.60 -39.14 3.80
N GLU A 30 -8.16 -38.46 2.75
CA GLU A 30 -6.88 -38.74 2.09
C GLU A 30 -5.68 -38.53 3.04
N LYS A 31 -4.54 -39.17 2.70
CA LYS A 31 -3.29 -38.97 3.44
C LYS A 31 -2.68 -37.61 3.07
N ILE A 32 -2.01 -37.00 4.04
CA ILE A 32 -1.26 -35.76 3.80
C ILE A 32 -0.05 -36.10 2.92
N GLU A 33 0.04 -35.47 1.76
CA GLU A 33 1.19 -35.57 0.87
C GLU A 33 2.27 -34.56 1.26
N VAL A 34 3.52 -34.99 1.24
CA VAL A 34 4.70 -34.13 1.37
C VAL A 34 5.53 -34.28 0.11
N ILE A 35 5.75 -33.17 -0.58
CA ILE A 35 6.52 -33.14 -1.82
C ILE A 35 7.76 -32.27 -1.57
N GLN A 36 8.92 -32.82 -1.91
CA GLN A 36 10.17 -32.08 -1.91
C GLN A 36 10.45 -31.62 -3.34
N ALA A 37 10.66 -30.31 -3.52
CA ALA A 37 11.12 -29.72 -4.77
C ALA A 37 12.61 -29.40 -4.69
N PHE A 38 13.31 -29.41 -5.83
CA PHE A 38 14.72 -29.04 -5.94
C PHE A 38 14.92 -27.52 -5.95
N SER A 39 13.90 -26.76 -6.35
CA SER A 39 13.90 -25.30 -6.34
C SER A 39 12.53 -24.74 -5.96
N ASP A 40 12.53 -23.49 -5.54
CA ASP A 40 11.34 -22.70 -5.27
C ASP A 40 10.45 -22.54 -6.53
N PHE A 41 11.07 -22.30 -7.68
CA PHE A 41 10.38 -22.25 -8.97
C PHE A 41 9.66 -23.56 -9.30
N GLU A 42 10.33 -24.70 -9.07
CA GLU A 42 9.73 -26.01 -9.25
C GLU A 42 8.58 -26.25 -8.28
N GLU A 43 8.71 -25.87 -7.01
CA GLU A 43 7.62 -25.92 -6.02
C GLU A 43 6.38 -25.18 -6.53
N GLY A 44 6.55 -23.95 -7.02
CA GLY A 44 5.46 -23.15 -7.59
C GLY A 44 4.76 -23.85 -8.76
N LEU A 45 5.53 -24.46 -9.66
CA LEU A 45 4.99 -25.23 -10.79
C LEU A 45 4.26 -26.50 -10.35
N ILE A 46 4.81 -27.25 -9.39
CA ILE A 46 4.18 -28.45 -8.84
C ILE A 46 2.81 -28.09 -8.26
N VAL A 47 2.73 -27.04 -7.44
CA VAL A 47 1.47 -26.59 -6.84
C VAL A 47 0.48 -26.13 -7.91
N ALA A 48 0.89 -25.29 -8.86
CA ALA A 48 0.00 -24.83 -9.92
C ALA A 48 -0.51 -25.98 -10.81
N ASN A 49 0.36 -26.95 -11.14
CA ASN A 49 -0.03 -28.16 -11.88
C ASN A 49 -1.01 -29.03 -11.08
N LYS A 50 -0.81 -29.16 -9.77
CA LYS A 50 -1.71 -29.94 -8.89
C LYS A 50 -3.10 -29.31 -8.83
N ILE A 51 -3.20 -27.99 -8.66
CA ILE A 51 -4.48 -27.26 -8.70
C ILE A 51 -5.18 -27.45 -10.05
N ALA A 52 -4.44 -27.30 -11.16
CA ALA A 52 -4.99 -27.50 -12.50
C ALA A 52 -5.51 -28.93 -12.73
N ARG A 53 -4.76 -29.94 -12.27
CA ARG A 53 -5.16 -31.36 -12.35
C ARG A 53 -6.41 -31.65 -11.53
N MET A 54 -6.44 -31.23 -10.26
CA MET A 54 -7.60 -31.44 -9.38
C MET A 54 -8.85 -30.76 -9.93
N ARG A 55 -8.71 -29.58 -10.54
CA ARG A 55 -9.82 -28.90 -11.21
C ARG A 55 -10.38 -29.68 -12.41
N LEU A 56 -9.52 -30.38 -13.15
CA LEU A 56 -9.94 -31.17 -14.30
C LEU A 56 -10.63 -32.48 -13.88
N GLU A 57 -10.18 -33.09 -12.78
CA GLU A 57 -10.70 -34.38 -12.31
C GLU A 57 -11.98 -34.26 -11.47
N GLN A 58 -12.06 -33.25 -10.59
CA GLN A 58 -13.11 -33.13 -9.57
C GLN A 58 -13.97 -31.86 -9.71
N HIS A 59 -13.63 -30.98 -10.66
CA HIS A 59 -14.28 -29.68 -10.88
C HIS A 59 -14.46 -28.74 -9.66
N PRO A 60 -13.54 -28.67 -8.67
CA PRO A 60 -13.63 -27.68 -7.59
C PRO A 60 -13.51 -26.24 -8.10
N SER A 61 -14.08 -25.31 -7.32
CA SER A 61 -13.91 -23.88 -7.53
C SER A 61 -12.47 -23.47 -7.22
N TYR A 62 -11.97 -22.41 -7.85
CA TYR A 62 -10.66 -21.86 -7.48
C TYR A 62 -10.64 -21.31 -6.05
N GLY A 63 -11.81 -20.96 -5.51
CA GLY A 63 -11.96 -20.50 -4.13
C GLY A 63 -11.78 -21.60 -3.07
N ASP A 64 -11.79 -22.87 -3.47
CA ASP A 64 -11.63 -24.01 -2.54
C ASP A 64 -10.14 -24.30 -2.24
N PHE A 65 -9.23 -23.63 -2.95
CA PHE A 65 -7.79 -23.78 -2.78
C PHE A 65 -7.20 -22.60 -2.00
N ALA A 66 -6.34 -22.91 -1.02
CA ALA A 66 -5.56 -21.93 -0.29
C ALA A 66 -4.07 -22.34 -0.28
N ILE A 67 -3.20 -21.38 -0.60
CA ILE A 67 -1.74 -21.54 -0.49
C ILE A 67 -1.30 -20.73 0.72
N LEU A 68 -0.67 -21.40 1.68
CA LEU A 68 -0.15 -20.79 2.90
C LEU A 68 1.37 -20.83 2.87
N TYR A 69 2.00 -19.70 3.14
CA TYR A 69 3.45 -19.54 3.18
C TYR A 69 3.87 -18.77 4.43
N ARG A 70 5.16 -18.82 4.76
CA ARG A 70 5.69 -18.25 6.01
C ARG A 70 5.98 -16.75 5.90
N THR A 71 6.48 -16.29 4.75
CA THR A 71 6.83 -14.89 4.51
C THR A 71 6.25 -14.39 3.19
N ASN A 72 5.92 -13.10 3.11
CA ASN A 72 5.32 -12.51 1.91
C ASN A 72 6.20 -12.60 0.66
N ALA A 73 7.52 -12.68 0.80
CA ALA A 73 8.44 -12.82 -0.33
C ALA A 73 8.21 -14.13 -1.11
N GLN A 74 7.68 -15.17 -0.45
CA GLN A 74 7.40 -16.47 -1.09
C GLN A 74 6.20 -16.42 -2.04
N SER A 75 5.30 -15.44 -1.91
CA SER A 75 4.10 -15.36 -2.75
C SER A 75 4.44 -15.25 -4.24
N ARG A 76 5.50 -14.48 -4.55
CA ARG A 76 5.90 -14.12 -5.92
C ARG A 76 6.03 -15.34 -6.84
N ILE A 77 6.58 -16.43 -6.34
CA ILE A 77 6.87 -17.62 -7.13
C ILE A 77 5.59 -18.37 -7.47
N PHE A 78 4.68 -18.47 -6.50
CA PHE A 78 3.34 -19.02 -6.73
C PHE A 78 2.53 -18.12 -7.68
N GLU A 79 2.60 -16.80 -7.53
CA GLU A 79 1.93 -15.86 -8.45
C GLU A 79 2.40 -16.04 -9.90
N GLU A 80 3.71 -16.14 -10.12
CA GLU A 80 4.28 -16.37 -11.44
C GLU A 80 3.83 -17.72 -12.03
N ALA A 81 3.84 -18.79 -11.24
CA ALA A 81 3.40 -20.11 -11.68
C ALA A 81 1.89 -20.16 -12.00
N LEU A 82 1.04 -19.58 -11.15
CA LEU A 82 -0.41 -19.49 -11.36
C LEU A 82 -0.74 -18.63 -12.59
N ARG A 83 -0.05 -17.51 -12.77
CA ARG A 83 -0.19 -16.64 -13.95
C ARG A 83 0.15 -17.36 -15.24
N LYS A 84 1.27 -18.10 -15.28
CA LYS A 84 1.65 -18.91 -16.46
C LYS A 84 0.60 -19.96 -16.85
N LYS A 85 -0.20 -20.42 -15.89
CA LYS A 85 -1.26 -21.41 -16.10
C LYS A 85 -2.65 -20.79 -16.24
N ASN A 86 -2.76 -19.46 -16.30
CA ASN A 86 -4.02 -18.72 -16.34
C ASN A 86 -4.98 -19.11 -15.19
N ILE A 87 -4.43 -19.38 -14.00
CA ILE A 87 -5.22 -19.68 -12.81
C ILE A 87 -5.49 -18.35 -12.08
N PRO A 88 -6.76 -17.97 -11.85
CA PRO A 88 -7.08 -16.78 -11.08
C PRO A 88 -6.69 -16.99 -9.61
N TYR A 89 -6.07 -15.98 -9.02
CA TYR A 89 -5.61 -16.01 -7.63
C TYR A 89 -5.88 -14.68 -6.94
N ARG A 90 -5.92 -14.72 -5.61
CA ARG A 90 -6.04 -13.53 -4.77
C ARG A 90 -5.01 -13.60 -3.65
N ILE A 91 -4.19 -12.56 -3.55
CA ILE A 91 -3.18 -12.44 -2.50
C ILE A 91 -3.80 -11.75 -1.30
N TYR A 92 -3.58 -12.31 -0.12
CA TYR A 92 -3.92 -11.70 1.15
C TYR A 92 -2.62 -11.31 1.86
N GLY A 93 -2.51 -10.04 2.30
CA GLY A 93 -1.32 -9.55 3.01
C GLY A 93 -0.14 -9.10 2.14
N GLY A 94 -0.34 -8.92 0.83
CA GLY A 94 0.61 -8.23 -0.05
C GLY A 94 0.73 -6.72 0.26
N LEU A 95 1.30 -5.92 -0.65
CA LEU A 95 1.39 -4.47 -0.47
C LEU A 95 -0.01 -3.91 -0.21
N SER A 96 -0.24 -3.40 1.01
CA SER A 96 -1.56 -2.87 1.39
C SER A 96 -1.94 -1.78 0.39
N PHE A 97 -3.23 -1.70 0.04
CA PHE A 97 -3.75 -0.64 -0.81
C PHE A 97 -3.28 0.75 -0.34
N TYR A 98 -3.28 0.98 0.99
CA TYR A 98 -2.82 2.20 1.65
C TYR A 98 -1.31 2.39 1.69
N GLN A 99 -0.53 1.37 1.33
CA GLN A 99 0.94 1.47 1.25
C GLN A 99 1.43 1.95 -0.11
N ARG A 100 0.58 1.89 -1.15
CA ARG A 100 0.88 2.37 -2.49
C ARG A 100 1.22 3.87 -2.46
N LYS A 101 2.21 4.26 -3.25
CA LYS A 101 2.73 5.63 -3.28
C LYS A 101 1.61 6.62 -3.59
N GLU A 102 0.88 6.37 -4.67
CA GLU A 102 -0.22 7.20 -5.15
C GLU A 102 -1.34 7.37 -4.11
N ILE A 103 -1.67 6.29 -3.39
CA ILE A 103 -2.69 6.33 -2.34
C ILE A 103 -2.21 7.13 -1.13
N LYS A 104 -0.95 6.94 -0.71
CA LYS A 104 -0.35 7.72 0.37
C LYS A 104 -0.26 9.21 0.04
N ASP A 105 0.03 9.54 -1.22
CA ASP A 105 0.17 10.93 -1.65
C ASP A 105 -1.18 11.64 -1.60
N ILE A 106 -2.24 11.03 -2.14
CA ILE A 106 -3.62 11.55 -2.06
C ILE A 106 -4.07 11.67 -0.60
N ILE A 107 -3.82 10.65 0.23
CA ILE A 107 -4.15 10.70 1.66
C ILE A 107 -3.41 11.84 2.36
N SER A 108 -2.19 12.16 1.95
CA SER A 108 -1.42 13.26 2.53
C SER A 108 -2.02 14.63 2.17
N TYR A 109 -2.62 14.79 0.98
CA TYR A 109 -3.43 15.98 0.68
C TYR A 109 -4.59 16.10 1.65
N PHE A 110 -5.38 15.05 1.85
CA PHE A 110 -6.51 15.10 2.79
C PHE A 110 -6.07 15.32 4.24
N ARG A 111 -4.98 14.68 4.67
CA ARG A 111 -4.40 14.90 6.01
C ARG A 111 -4.03 16.34 6.22
N LEU A 112 -3.40 17.00 5.25
CA LEU A 112 -3.04 18.41 5.37
C LEU A 112 -4.27 19.34 5.31
N ILE A 113 -5.29 19.00 4.50
CA ILE A 113 -6.56 19.73 4.43
C ILE A 113 -7.25 19.76 5.80
N VAL A 114 -7.31 18.61 6.48
CA VAL A 114 -7.98 18.47 7.79
C VAL A 114 -7.08 18.96 8.94
N ASN A 115 -5.79 18.65 8.89
CA ASN A 115 -4.81 19.00 9.92
C ASN A 115 -3.63 19.78 9.33
N ARG A 116 -3.69 21.10 9.47
CA ARG A 116 -2.66 22.05 9.01
C ARG A 116 -1.31 21.92 9.74
N SER A 117 -1.27 21.16 10.83
CA SER A 117 -0.04 20.93 11.62
C SER A 117 0.65 19.62 11.27
N ASP A 118 0.15 18.88 10.29
CA ASP A 118 0.71 17.60 9.85
C ASP A 118 1.96 17.81 8.97
N GLU A 119 3.13 17.84 9.61
CA GLU A 119 4.40 18.08 8.92
C GLU A 119 4.78 16.97 7.93
N ASP A 120 4.46 15.71 8.25
CA ASP A 120 4.77 14.57 7.39
C ASP A 120 3.96 14.63 6.11
N ALA A 121 2.66 14.92 6.23
CA ALA A 121 1.79 15.12 5.08
C ALA A 121 2.27 16.29 4.23
N PHE A 122 2.64 17.41 4.85
CA PHE A 122 3.17 18.59 4.17
C PHE A 122 4.44 18.27 3.36
N ARG A 123 5.47 17.69 4.00
CA ARG A 123 6.75 17.36 3.36
C ARG A 123 6.55 16.43 2.16
N ARG A 124 5.58 15.53 2.25
CA ARG A 124 5.29 14.56 1.20
C ARG A 124 4.67 15.19 -0.05
N ILE A 125 3.78 16.18 0.11
CA ILE A 125 2.99 16.73 -1.01
C ILE A 125 3.48 18.07 -1.53
N VAL A 126 4.31 18.81 -0.76
CA VAL A 126 4.77 20.15 -1.15
C VAL A 126 5.42 20.18 -2.54
N ASN A 127 6.16 19.13 -2.89
CA ASN A 127 6.80 18.97 -4.20
C ASN A 127 6.23 17.81 -5.04
N TYR A 128 5.08 17.24 -4.67
CA TYR A 128 4.41 16.19 -5.44
C TYR A 128 2.97 16.58 -5.77
N PRO A 129 2.55 16.68 -7.05
CA PRO A 129 3.35 16.67 -8.28
C PRO A 129 4.53 17.65 -8.32
N ALA A 130 5.49 17.42 -9.22
CA ALA A 130 6.73 18.21 -9.27
C ALA A 130 6.47 19.73 -9.41
N ARG A 131 6.74 20.51 -8.36
CA ARG A 131 6.57 21.98 -8.33
C ARG A 131 7.89 22.75 -8.34
N GLY A 132 9.01 22.03 -8.34
CA GLY A 132 10.34 22.60 -8.27
C GLY A 132 10.61 23.29 -6.93
N ILE A 133 10.09 22.70 -5.84
CA ILE A 133 10.35 23.08 -4.45
C ILE A 133 11.29 22.01 -3.89
N GLY A 134 12.60 22.30 -3.88
CA GLY A 134 13.62 21.34 -3.45
C GLY A 134 13.78 21.26 -1.92
N ASP A 135 14.51 20.24 -1.47
CA ASP A 135 14.73 19.93 -0.05
C ASP A 135 15.36 21.10 0.72
N VAL A 136 16.22 21.90 0.09
CA VAL A 136 16.80 23.10 0.71
C VAL A 136 15.72 24.11 1.11
N THR A 137 14.70 24.29 0.26
CA THR A 137 13.59 25.21 0.57
C THR A 137 12.74 24.66 1.70
N VAL A 138 12.44 23.36 1.67
CA VAL A 138 11.69 22.69 2.74
C VAL A 138 12.45 22.75 4.07
N GLY A 139 13.77 22.61 4.04
CA GLY A 139 14.65 22.76 5.20
C GLY A 139 14.62 24.18 5.79
N LYS A 140 14.60 25.22 4.94
CA LYS A 140 14.45 26.62 5.39
C LYS A 140 13.09 26.85 6.07
N ILE A 141 12.01 26.34 5.49
CA ILE A 141 10.66 26.42 6.08
C ILE A 141 10.62 25.71 7.43
N SER A 142 11.25 24.53 7.53
CA SER A 142 11.36 23.76 8.77
C SER A 142 12.14 24.50 9.86
N SER A 143 13.25 25.14 9.48
CA SER A 143 14.09 25.89 10.42
C SER A 143 13.38 27.12 10.95
N SER A 144 12.66 27.85 10.08
CA SER A 144 11.82 28.99 10.47
C SER A 144 10.66 28.56 11.37
N ALA A 145 9.97 27.46 11.02
CA ALA A 145 8.89 26.90 11.83
C ALA A 145 9.36 26.54 13.25
N GLN A 146 10.52 25.87 13.35
CA GLN A 146 11.13 25.51 14.62
C GLN A 146 11.56 26.72 15.45
N LEU A 147 12.15 27.73 14.81
CA LEU A 147 12.61 28.95 15.49
C LEU A 147 11.44 29.74 16.09
N HIS A 148 10.30 29.76 15.40
CA HIS A 148 9.12 30.50 15.83
C HIS A 148 8.08 29.65 16.58
N GLY A 149 8.28 28.33 16.71
CA GLY A 149 7.36 27.42 17.39
C GLY A 149 6.00 27.30 16.70
N VAL A 150 5.96 27.37 15.37
CA VAL A 150 4.73 27.32 14.56
C VAL A 150 4.79 26.17 13.55
N SER A 151 3.64 25.78 12.97
CA SER A 151 3.62 24.73 11.94
C SER A 151 4.20 25.21 10.61
N LEU A 152 4.67 24.26 9.78
CA LEU A 152 5.16 24.56 8.42
C LEU A 152 4.12 25.31 7.56
N TRP A 153 2.84 25.00 7.74
CA TRP A 153 1.73 25.68 7.08
C TRP A 153 1.64 27.16 7.48
N LYS A 154 1.88 27.48 8.75
CA LYS A 154 1.81 28.87 9.23
C LYS A 154 2.98 29.71 8.73
N VAL A 155 4.17 29.11 8.58
CA VAL A 155 5.30 29.76 7.90
C VAL A 155 4.94 30.09 6.45
N LEU A 156 4.18 29.23 5.78
CA LEU A 156 3.73 29.46 4.40
C LEU A 156 2.64 30.52 4.27
N SER A 157 1.74 30.64 5.24
CA SER A 157 0.68 31.66 5.19
C SER A 157 1.24 33.07 5.34
N GLU A 158 2.32 33.23 6.11
CA GLU A 158 2.94 34.55 6.36
C GLU A 158 4.48 34.49 6.23
N PRO A 159 5.05 34.23 5.04
CA PRO A 159 6.50 34.00 4.88
C PRO A 159 7.38 35.15 5.39
N LEU A 160 6.90 36.39 5.22
CA LEU A 160 7.61 37.59 5.68
C LEU A 160 7.59 37.73 7.20
N ALA A 161 6.49 37.33 7.87
CA ALA A 161 6.36 37.45 9.32
C ALA A 161 7.28 36.45 10.06
N TYR A 162 7.57 35.31 9.44
CA TYR A 162 8.46 34.27 9.99
C TYR A 162 9.86 34.27 9.38
N ASN A 163 10.28 35.40 8.77
CA ASN A 163 11.63 35.59 8.21
C ASN A 163 12.08 34.48 7.24
N LEU A 164 11.17 33.99 6.38
CA LEU A 164 11.51 32.95 5.43
C LEU A 164 12.33 33.53 4.25
N GLU A 165 13.63 33.31 4.28
CA GLU A 165 14.55 33.77 3.22
C GLU A 165 14.54 32.85 1.99
N VAL A 166 13.70 33.18 1.01
CA VAL A 166 13.61 32.50 -0.29
C VAL A 166 13.70 33.50 -1.44
N ASN A 167 14.22 33.03 -2.58
CA ASN A 167 14.24 33.86 -3.79
C ASN A 167 12.81 34.08 -4.33
N SER A 168 12.63 35.09 -5.18
CA SER A 168 11.32 35.47 -5.72
C SER A 168 10.63 34.35 -6.53
N GLY A 169 11.39 33.51 -7.22
CA GLY A 169 10.86 32.37 -7.97
C GLY A 169 10.31 31.27 -7.06
N THR A 170 11.03 30.95 -5.99
CA THR A 170 10.63 29.99 -4.96
C THR A 170 9.44 30.52 -4.16
N ALA A 171 9.43 31.81 -3.83
CA ALA A 171 8.28 32.45 -3.16
C ALA A 171 7.00 32.27 -3.99
N LYS A 172 7.03 32.54 -5.29
CA LYS A 172 5.86 32.34 -6.19
C LYS A 172 5.37 30.88 -6.19
N LYS A 173 6.28 29.91 -6.21
CA LYS A 173 5.92 28.48 -6.18
C LYS A 173 5.27 28.09 -4.85
N LEU A 174 5.79 28.59 -3.74
CA LEU A 174 5.23 28.37 -2.40
C LEU A 174 3.84 29.01 -2.26
N THR A 175 3.67 30.24 -2.76
CA THR A 175 2.36 30.90 -2.83
C THR A 175 1.37 30.10 -3.65
N GLY A 176 1.75 29.61 -4.83
CA GLY A 176 0.87 28.79 -5.66
C GLY A 176 0.44 27.48 -4.97
N PHE A 177 1.34 26.83 -4.22
CA PHE A 177 0.98 25.67 -3.41
C PHE A 177 0.03 26.03 -2.25
N TYR A 178 0.31 27.14 -1.56
CA TYR A 178 -0.54 27.64 -0.48
C TYR A 178 -1.95 27.97 -0.95
N GLU A 179 -2.09 28.67 -2.09
CA GLU A 179 -3.39 29.02 -2.68
C GLU A 179 -4.19 27.78 -3.10
N LEU A 180 -3.53 26.81 -3.74
CA LEU A 180 -4.14 25.54 -4.11
C LEU A 180 -4.70 24.79 -2.89
N MET A 181 -3.88 24.62 -1.86
CA MET A 181 -4.27 23.92 -0.65
C MET A 181 -5.35 24.70 0.14
N SER A 182 -5.27 26.03 0.17
CA SER A 182 -6.28 26.88 0.80
C SER A 182 -7.65 26.73 0.12
N ARG A 183 -7.66 26.63 -1.22
CA ARG A 183 -8.89 26.33 -1.98
C ARG A 183 -9.48 24.98 -1.59
N PHE A 184 -8.65 23.93 -1.49
CA PHE A 184 -9.14 22.62 -1.06
C PHE A 184 -9.69 22.63 0.37
N MET A 185 -9.10 23.42 1.27
CA MET A 185 -9.60 23.59 2.63
C MET A 185 -10.96 24.28 2.65
N GLU A 186 -11.16 25.31 1.85
CA GLU A 186 -12.46 26.00 1.72
C GLU A 186 -13.53 25.06 1.13
N GLN A 187 -13.18 24.30 0.09
CA GLN A 187 -14.08 23.34 -0.54
C GLN A 187 -14.43 22.15 0.36
N ASN A 188 -13.56 21.77 1.29
CA ASN A 188 -13.85 20.73 2.28
C ASN A 188 -15.01 21.08 3.22
N GLU A 189 -15.35 22.37 3.38
CA GLU A 189 -16.53 22.78 4.17
C GLU A 189 -17.84 22.62 3.39
N GLN A 190 -17.78 22.51 2.05
CA GLN A 190 -18.96 22.51 1.17
C GLN A 190 -19.19 21.16 0.46
N LEU A 191 -18.12 20.46 0.12
CA LEU A 191 -18.15 19.24 -0.68
C LEU A 191 -18.12 17.99 0.20
N ASN A 192 -18.70 16.89 -0.31
CA ASN A 192 -18.50 15.59 0.32
C ASN A 192 -17.11 15.01 -0.02
N ALA A 193 -16.71 13.97 0.72
CA ALA A 193 -15.38 13.36 0.57
C ALA A 193 -15.09 12.84 -0.86
N TYR A 194 -16.10 12.35 -1.58
CA TYR A 194 -15.94 11.86 -2.95
C TYR A 194 -15.67 13.01 -3.92
N GLU A 195 -16.47 14.08 -3.84
CA GLU A 195 -16.32 15.28 -4.67
C GLU A 195 -14.98 15.98 -4.40
N LEU A 196 -14.62 16.14 -3.13
CA LEU A 196 -13.33 16.70 -2.73
C LEU A 196 -12.17 15.85 -3.26
N ALA A 197 -12.30 14.52 -3.23
CA ALA A 197 -11.27 13.64 -3.77
C ALA A 197 -11.08 13.81 -5.28
N GLN A 198 -12.18 13.91 -6.04
CA GLN A 198 -12.11 14.19 -7.47
C GLN A 198 -11.45 15.55 -7.75
N LEU A 199 -11.82 16.57 -6.98
CA LEU A 199 -11.23 17.91 -7.10
C LEU A 199 -9.72 17.88 -6.84
N VAL A 200 -9.29 17.26 -5.73
CA VAL A 200 -7.87 17.15 -5.37
C VAL A 200 -7.10 16.40 -6.46
N VAL A 201 -7.59 15.24 -6.92
CA VAL A 201 -6.89 14.45 -7.95
C VAL A 201 -6.74 15.21 -9.27
N LYS A 202 -7.76 15.99 -9.65
CA LYS A 202 -7.78 16.77 -10.89
C LYS A 202 -6.90 18.03 -10.80
N GLU A 203 -7.05 18.83 -9.75
CA GLU A 203 -6.40 20.15 -9.65
C GLU A 203 -4.98 20.09 -9.06
N SER A 204 -4.64 19.06 -8.28
CA SER A 204 -3.27 18.90 -7.76
C SER A 204 -2.26 18.59 -8.86
N GLY A 205 -2.72 18.03 -9.99
CA GLY A 205 -1.88 17.50 -11.06
C GLY A 205 -1.52 16.02 -10.90
N ILE A 206 -1.98 15.34 -9.84
CA ILE A 206 -1.69 13.91 -9.59
C ILE A 206 -2.18 13.05 -10.75
N ALA A 207 -3.39 13.30 -11.26
CA ALA A 207 -3.92 12.55 -12.39
C ALA A 207 -2.98 12.67 -13.61
N LYS A 208 -2.52 13.88 -13.93
CA LYS A 208 -1.64 14.13 -15.06
C LYS A 208 -0.31 13.40 -14.91
N GLU A 209 0.33 13.49 -13.75
CA GLU A 209 1.59 12.81 -13.48
C GLU A 209 1.43 11.28 -13.51
N ALA A 210 0.29 10.75 -13.08
CA ALA A 210 -0.01 9.31 -13.17
C ALA A 210 -0.26 8.84 -14.61
N TYR A 211 -0.86 9.67 -15.48
CA TYR A 211 -1.04 9.37 -16.90
C TYR A 211 0.26 9.47 -17.71
N ASP A 212 1.14 10.39 -17.34
CA ASP A 212 2.44 10.60 -18.00
C ASP A 212 3.52 9.59 -17.55
N ASP A 213 3.24 8.79 -16.50
CA ASP A 213 4.14 7.76 -15.97
C ASP A 213 4.18 6.51 -16.87
N MET A 214 5.11 6.50 -17.82
CA MET A 214 5.39 5.38 -18.73
C MET A 214 6.29 4.28 -18.14
N THR A 215 6.42 4.18 -16.81
CA THR A 215 7.17 3.05 -16.20
C THR A 215 6.41 1.72 -16.41
N PRO A 216 7.11 0.56 -16.43
CA PRO A 216 6.45 -0.76 -16.50
C PRO A 216 5.41 -0.96 -15.38
N GLU A 217 5.64 -0.34 -14.23
CA GLU A 217 4.76 -0.32 -13.07
C GLU A 217 3.56 0.63 -13.24
N GLY A 218 3.72 1.74 -13.97
CA GLY A 218 2.64 2.64 -14.39
C GLY A 218 1.74 2.03 -15.48
N MET A 219 2.34 1.37 -16.48
CA MET A 219 1.61 0.70 -17.57
C MET A 219 0.78 -0.52 -17.12
N SER A 220 1.14 -1.17 -16.01
CA SER A 220 0.33 -2.26 -15.43
C SER A 220 -0.87 -1.76 -14.59
N ARG A 221 -0.99 -0.44 -14.36
CA ARG A 221 -2.01 0.20 -13.51
C ARG A 221 -3.08 0.98 -14.29
N ALA A 222 -2.84 1.26 -15.57
CA ALA A 222 -3.83 1.80 -16.52
C ALA A 222 -4.77 0.69 -17.02
#